data_AF-A0A3B8JNE2-F1
#
_entry.id   AF-A0A3B8JNE2-F1
#
_cell.length_a   1.000
_cell.length_b   1.000
_cell.length_c   1.000
_cell.angle_alpha   90.00
_cell.angle_beta   90.00
_cell.angle_gamma   90.00
#
_symmetry.space_group_name_H-M   'P 1'
#
loop_
_entity.id
_entity.type
_entity.pdbx_description
1 polymer ?
#
loop_
_entity_poly.entity_id
_entity_poly.type
_entity_poly.pdbx_seq_one_letter_code
_entity_poly.pdbx_strand_id
1 'polypeptide(L)'
;MPQLNVLEQVCYCLKVSVLDFLSGDSLVDKLDEAQIISQIQIFNKKICPSKNSNLNQLQQSLEAIKDGEEYPPPCMEEVANRLGYNVRYLRRHFLELCRSISARYIEYRKAIRSRLIEQYCQEVQRVALQIYAEGENPTRSRVSSRLSKPAYFRDKNVCAALLAIRKELGLEP
;
A
#
# COMPACT_ATOMS: atom_id res chain seq x y z
N MET A 1 8.67 -31.12 13.34
CA MET A 1 9.10 -29.86 14.00
C MET A 1 8.28 -28.73 13.39
N PRO A 2 7.44 -28.00 14.15
CA PRO A 2 6.68 -26.87 13.60
C PRO A 2 7.64 -25.80 13.07
N GLN A 3 7.27 -25.12 11.98
CA GLN A 3 8.08 -24.04 11.41
C GLN A 3 8.06 -22.81 12.34
N LEU A 4 9.19 -22.13 12.50
CA LEU A 4 9.36 -20.99 13.42
C LEU A 4 8.32 -19.87 13.20
N ASN A 5 7.93 -19.63 11.95
CA ASN A 5 6.85 -18.68 11.60
C ASN A 5 5.50 -19.03 12.23
N VAL A 6 5.18 -20.31 12.34
CA VAL A 6 3.92 -20.77 12.95
C VAL A 6 3.98 -20.56 14.47
N LEU A 7 5.14 -20.74 15.07
CA LEU A 7 5.35 -20.51 16.49
C LEU A 7 5.21 -19.03 16.86
N GLU A 8 5.81 -18.12 16.08
CA GLU A 8 5.64 -16.68 16.29
C GLU A 8 4.17 -16.24 16.20
N GLN A 9 3.45 -16.75 15.20
CA GLN A 9 2.03 -16.43 15.02
C GLN A 9 1.18 -16.91 16.21
N VAL A 10 1.44 -18.12 16.69
CA VAL A 10 0.73 -18.68 17.85
C VAL A 10 1.04 -17.86 19.11
N CYS A 11 2.31 -17.56 19.38
CA CYS A 11 2.71 -16.78 20.56
C CYS A 11 2.12 -15.36 20.54
N TYR A 12 2.10 -14.73 19.37
CA TYR A 12 1.46 -13.43 19.17
C TYR A 12 -0.05 -13.47 19.46
N CYS A 13 -0.76 -14.48 18.94
CA CYS A 13 -2.20 -14.66 19.16
C CYS A 13 -2.54 -14.99 20.63
N LEU A 14 -1.65 -15.67 21.33
CA LEU A 14 -1.87 -16.01 22.74
C LEU A 14 -1.37 -14.92 23.70
N LYS A 15 -0.68 -13.88 23.20
CA LYS A 15 0.06 -12.89 23.99
C LYS A 15 1.03 -13.54 25.00
N VAL A 16 1.54 -14.71 24.65
CA VAL A 16 2.49 -15.46 25.48
C VAL A 16 3.89 -15.26 24.91
N SER A 17 4.88 -15.11 25.79
CA SER A 17 6.28 -15.11 25.40
C SER A 17 6.65 -16.44 24.73
N VAL A 18 7.45 -16.41 23.67
CA VAL A 18 7.95 -17.63 23.02
C VAL A 18 8.72 -18.51 24.02
N LEU A 19 9.42 -17.88 24.97
CA LEU A 19 10.14 -18.60 26.03
C LEU A 19 9.18 -19.29 27.00
N ASP A 20 8.11 -18.61 27.43
CA ASP A 20 7.08 -19.22 28.31
C ASP A 20 6.40 -20.40 27.59
N PHE A 21 6.11 -20.25 26.30
CA PHE A 21 5.49 -21.30 25.48
C PHE A 21 6.37 -22.55 25.35
N LEU A 22 7.68 -22.37 25.15
CA LEU A 22 8.63 -23.47 25.01
C LEU A 22 9.04 -24.10 26.35
N SER A 23 8.91 -23.35 27.45
CA SER A 23 9.29 -23.79 28.80
C SER A 23 8.19 -24.61 29.48
N GLY A 24 6.96 -24.62 28.94
CA GLY A 24 5.87 -25.47 29.43
C GLY A 24 5.27 -25.04 30.77
N ASP A 25 5.67 -23.88 31.30
CA ASP A 25 5.16 -23.36 32.57
C ASP A 25 3.73 -22.81 32.40
N SER A 26 2.81 -23.41 33.15
CA SER A 26 1.37 -23.14 33.26
C SER A 26 0.78 -22.12 32.29
N LEU A 27 0.64 -22.52 31.02
CA LEU A 27 -0.07 -21.74 30.01
C LEU A 27 -1.57 -21.65 30.32
N VAL A 28 -2.12 -22.67 30.97
CA VAL A 28 -3.57 -22.80 31.20
C VAL A 28 -4.11 -21.68 32.09
N ASP A 29 -3.31 -21.15 33.02
CA ASP A 29 -3.74 -20.07 33.94
C ASP A 29 -3.69 -18.67 33.31
N LYS A 30 -2.92 -18.49 32.23
CA LYS A 30 -2.74 -17.19 31.54
C LYS A 30 -3.62 -17.07 30.28
N LEU A 31 -4.26 -18.16 29.88
CA LEU A 31 -5.00 -18.26 28.63
C LEU A 31 -6.50 -18.02 28.90
N ASP A 32 -6.96 -16.80 28.64
CA ASP A 32 -8.39 -16.50 28.60
C ASP A 32 -9.00 -17.12 27.33
N GLU A 33 -9.76 -18.21 27.50
CA GLU A 33 -10.43 -18.93 26.40
C GLU A 33 -11.27 -17.99 25.51
N ALA A 34 -11.95 -16.99 26.09
CA ALA A 34 -12.76 -16.05 25.33
C ALA A 34 -11.89 -15.17 24.40
N GLN A 35 -10.72 -14.77 24.89
CA GLN A 35 -9.76 -13.99 24.13
C GLN A 35 -9.10 -14.82 23.04
N ILE A 36 -8.78 -16.09 23.30
CA ILE A 36 -8.26 -17.04 22.31
C ILE A 36 -9.26 -17.26 21.18
N ILE A 37 -10.52 -17.55 21.53
CA ILE A 37 -11.60 -17.75 20.55
C ILE A 37 -11.77 -16.49 19.70
N SER A 38 -11.74 -15.29 20.29
CA SER A 38 -11.84 -14.04 19.54
C SER A 38 -10.69 -13.84 18.54
N GLN A 39 -9.46 -14.16 18.92
CA GLN A 39 -8.27 -13.98 18.07
C GLN A 39 -8.18 -15.05 16.97
N ILE A 40 -8.51 -16.30 17.29
CA ILE A 40 -8.65 -17.38 16.30
C ILE A 40 -9.76 -17.05 15.30
N GLN A 41 -10.87 -16.48 15.76
CA GLN A 41 -11.94 -16.02 14.87
C GLN A 41 -11.48 -14.87 13.98
N ILE A 42 -10.72 -13.89 14.47
CA ILE A 42 -10.16 -12.79 13.66
C ILE A 42 -9.24 -13.33 12.56
N PHE A 43 -8.37 -14.28 12.89
CA PHE A 43 -7.44 -14.87 11.92
C PHE A 43 -8.15 -15.75 10.87
N ASN A 44 -9.20 -16.47 11.30
CA ASN A 44 -10.03 -17.30 10.43
C ASN A 44 -11.19 -16.55 9.73
N LYS A 45 -11.45 -15.28 10.08
CA LYS A 45 -12.53 -14.41 9.54
C LYS A 45 -12.26 -13.80 8.16
N LYS A 46 -11.29 -14.31 7.39
CA LYS A 46 -11.45 -14.26 5.93
C LYS A 46 -12.53 -15.26 5.56
N ILE A 47 -13.77 -14.90 5.85
CA ILE A 47 -14.97 -15.72 5.72
C ILE A 47 -15.00 -16.31 4.31
N CYS A 48 -14.84 -17.62 4.19
CA CYS A 48 -15.41 -18.38 3.10
C CYS A 48 -16.89 -18.51 3.47
N PRO A 49 -17.80 -17.79 2.80
CA PRO A 49 -19.19 -17.77 3.24
C PRO A 49 -19.76 -19.18 3.23
N SER A 50 -20.43 -19.54 4.33
CA SER A 50 -21.39 -20.62 4.33
C SER A 50 -22.36 -20.38 3.17
N LYS A 51 -22.71 -21.46 2.47
CA LYS A 51 -23.25 -21.57 1.09
C LYS A 51 -24.45 -20.67 0.67
N ASN A 52 -24.90 -19.70 1.46
CA ASN A 52 -26.20 -19.03 1.26
C ASN A 52 -26.29 -17.54 1.63
N SER A 53 -25.18 -16.79 1.70
CA SER A 53 -25.24 -15.32 1.78
C SER A 53 -25.47 -14.72 0.39
N ASN A 54 -26.62 -14.07 0.21
CA ASN A 54 -27.19 -13.54 -1.04
C ASN A 54 -26.17 -12.93 -2.02
N LEU A 55 -25.74 -13.71 -3.02
CA LEU A 55 -24.86 -13.23 -4.11
C LEU A 55 -25.41 -11.97 -4.79
N ASN A 56 -26.73 -11.86 -4.91
CA ASN A 56 -27.39 -10.69 -5.48
C ASN A 56 -27.15 -9.41 -4.66
N GLN A 57 -27.21 -9.49 -3.32
CA GLN A 57 -26.92 -8.33 -2.45
C GLN A 57 -25.45 -7.93 -2.56
N LEU A 58 -24.56 -8.91 -2.68
CA LEU A 58 -23.13 -8.67 -2.86
C LEU A 58 -22.82 -8.02 -4.21
N GLN A 59 -23.50 -8.46 -5.28
CA GLN A 59 -23.42 -7.84 -6.60
C GLN A 59 -23.87 -6.37 -6.56
N GLN A 60 -25.05 -6.10 -6.00
CA GLN A 60 -25.58 -4.74 -5.88
C GLN A 60 -24.65 -3.83 -5.07
N SER A 61 -24.03 -4.36 -4.01
CA SER A 61 -23.06 -3.61 -3.21
C SER A 61 -21.80 -3.26 -4.02
N LEU A 62 -21.31 -4.21 -4.83
CA LEU A 62 -20.17 -3.97 -5.72
C LEU A 62 -20.50 -2.98 -6.84
N GLU A 63 -21.70 -3.04 -7.41
CA GLU A 63 -22.19 -2.08 -8.42
C GLU A 63 -22.30 -0.67 -7.83
N ALA A 64 -22.87 -0.53 -6.63
CA ALA A 64 -22.95 0.76 -5.95
C ALA A 64 -21.56 1.38 -5.69
N ILE A 65 -20.57 0.57 -5.29
CA ILE A 65 -19.19 1.03 -5.11
C ILE A 65 -18.55 1.41 -6.45
N LYS A 66 -18.79 0.59 -7.48
CA LYS A 66 -18.26 0.80 -8.83
C LYS A 66 -18.78 2.09 -9.44
N ASP A 67 -20.08 2.39 -9.28
CA ASP A 67 -20.72 3.55 -9.90
C ASP A 67 -20.70 4.78 -8.99
N GLY A 68 -20.36 4.60 -7.72
CA GLY A 68 -20.24 5.70 -6.76
C GLY A 68 -19.07 6.63 -7.04
N GLU A 69 -19.24 7.91 -6.68
CA GLU A 69 -18.25 8.98 -6.86
C GLU A 69 -17.25 9.12 -5.69
N GLU A 70 -17.07 8.06 -4.89
CA GLU A 70 -16.16 8.09 -3.74
C GLU A 70 -14.73 8.50 -4.16
N TYR A 71 -14.16 9.47 -3.44
CA TYR A 71 -12.79 9.95 -3.64
C TYR A 71 -12.02 10.03 -2.31
N PRO A 72 -10.83 9.39 -2.19
CA PRO A 72 -10.18 8.56 -3.20
C PRO A 72 -10.96 7.27 -3.51
N PRO A 73 -10.92 6.77 -4.76
CA PRO A 73 -11.58 5.51 -5.08
C PRO A 73 -10.97 4.39 -4.22
N PRO A 74 -11.78 3.50 -3.64
CA PRO A 74 -11.27 2.46 -2.76
C PRO A 74 -10.51 1.39 -3.55
N CYS A 75 -9.48 0.82 -2.94
CA CYS A 75 -8.83 -0.37 -3.51
C CYS A 75 -9.68 -1.62 -3.28
N MET A 76 -9.42 -2.69 -4.04
CA MET A 76 -10.22 -3.92 -3.94
C MET A 76 -10.13 -4.57 -2.57
N GLU A 77 -8.98 -4.48 -1.90
CA GLU A 77 -8.77 -4.96 -0.54
C GLU A 77 -9.66 -4.21 0.47
N GLU A 78 -9.76 -2.88 0.37
CA GLU A 78 -10.65 -2.07 1.21
C GLU A 78 -12.12 -2.41 0.96
N VAL A 79 -12.52 -2.56 -0.30
CA VAL A 79 -13.88 -2.98 -0.66
C VAL A 79 -14.20 -4.36 -0.07
N ALA A 80 -13.28 -5.31 -0.18
CA ALA A 80 -13.47 -6.65 0.37
C ALA A 80 -13.58 -6.63 1.89
N ASN A 81 -12.77 -5.82 2.57
CA ASN A 81 -12.85 -5.61 4.01
C ASN A 81 -14.19 -4.98 4.44
N ARG A 82 -14.67 -3.96 3.72
CA ARG A 82 -15.98 -3.32 3.98
C ARG A 82 -17.14 -4.30 3.85
N LEU A 83 -17.07 -5.19 2.88
CA LEU A 83 -18.10 -6.20 2.62
C LEU A 83 -17.93 -7.46 3.49
N GLY A 84 -16.80 -7.61 4.20
CA GLY A 84 -16.51 -8.79 5.03
C GLY A 84 -16.14 -10.05 4.25
N TYR A 85 -15.69 -9.92 2.99
CA TYR A 85 -15.35 -11.05 2.12
C TYR A 85 -13.87 -11.07 1.75
N ASN A 86 -13.39 -12.23 1.31
CA ASN A 86 -12.06 -12.34 0.73
C ASN A 86 -12.06 -11.84 -0.73
N VAL A 87 -11.05 -11.06 -1.13
CA VAL A 87 -10.87 -10.59 -2.51
C VAL A 87 -10.90 -11.76 -3.52
N ARG A 88 -10.32 -12.92 -3.17
CA ARG A 88 -10.34 -14.12 -4.02
C ARG A 88 -11.75 -14.63 -4.27
N TYR A 89 -12.61 -14.56 -3.27
CA TYR A 89 -14.01 -14.93 -3.39
C TYR A 89 -14.75 -13.96 -4.32
N LEU A 90 -14.57 -12.65 -4.11
CA LEU A 90 -15.19 -11.61 -4.95
C LEU A 90 -14.76 -11.73 -6.42
N ARG A 91 -13.47 -11.94 -6.68
CA ARG A 91 -12.95 -12.14 -8.05
C ARG A 91 -13.46 -13.41 -8.73
N ARG A 92 -13.77 -14.46 -7.95
CA ARG A 92 -14.31 -15.72 -8.49
C ARG A 92 -15.75 -15.56 -8.99
N HIS A 93 -16.55 -14.76 -8.30
CA HIS A 93 -17.98 -14.60 -8.60
C HIS A 93 -18.28 -13.33 -9.42
N PHE A 94 -17.53 -12.25 -9.24
CA PHE A 94 -17.78 -10.92 -9.81
C PHE A 94 -16.52 -10.33 -10.44
N LEU A 95 -15.92 -11.05 -11.39
CA LEU A 95 -14.65 -10.68 -11.99
C LEU A 95 -14.68 -9.29 -12.64
N GLU A 96 -15.72 -8.99 -13.41
CA GLU A 96 -15.82 -7.73 -14.16
C GLU A 96 -15.99 -6.52 -13.24
N LEU A 97 -16.85 -6.63 -12.22
CA LEU A 97 -17.03 -5.59 -11.21
C LEU A 97 -15.73 -5.33 -10.43
N CYS A 98 -15.05 -6.39 -9.99
CA CYS A 98 -13.76 -6.27 -9.31
C CYS A 98 -12.70 -5.59 -10.20
N ARG A 99 -12.67 -5.93 -11.49
CA ARG A 99 -11.76 -5.30 -12.47
C ARG A 99 -12.06 -3.82 -12.64
N SER A 100 -13.33 -3.44 -12.76
CA SER A 100 -13.73 -2.04 -12.92
C SER A 100 -13.36 -1.19 -11.71
N ILE A 101 -13.65 -1.66 -10.49
CA ILE A 101 -13.25 -0.99 -9.24
C ILE A 101 -11.72 -0.85 -9.18
N SER A 102 -11.00 -1.94 -9.45
CA SER A 102 -9.53 -1.94 -9.43
C SER A 102 -8.94 -0.98 -10.47
N ALA A 103 -9.54 -0.89 -11.66
CA ALA A 103 -9.10 0.01 -12.73
C ALA A 103 -9.20 1.47 -12.28
N ARG A 104 -10.33 1.87 -11.69
CA ARG A 104 -10.51 3.22 -11.12
C ARG A 104 -9.43 3.57 -10.10
N TYR A 105 -9.13 2.65 -9.18
CA TYR A 105 -8.07 2.87 -8.19
C TYR A 105 -6.68 2.99 -8.84
N ILE A 106 -6.38 2.15 -9.84
CA ILE A 106 -5.11 2.20 -10.57
C ILE A 106 -4.96 3.53 -11.32
N GLU A 107 -6.00 4.02 -11.97
CA GLU A 107 -6.01 5.31 -12.66
C GLU A 107 -5.78 6.47 -11.69
N TYR A 108 -6.46 6.47 -10.54
CA TYR A 108 -6.21 7.43 -9.47
C TYR A 108 -4.74 7.40 -9.02
N ARG A 109 -4.19 6.21 -8.74
CA ARG A 109 -2.79 6.06 -8.34
C ARG A 109 -1.80 6.54 -9.40
N LYS A 110 -2.11 6.31 -10.68
CA LYS A 110 -1.33 6.83 -11.82
C LYS A 110 -1.37 8.35 -11.84
N ALA A 111 -2.54 8.96 -11.74
CA ALA A 111 -2.70 10.41 -11.73
C ALA A 111 -1.94 11.07 -10.57
N ILE A 112 -2.06 10.52 -9.35
CA ILE A 112 -1.30 10.98 -8.18
C ILE A 112 0.21 10.84 -8.41
N ARG A 113 0.67 9.70 -8.94
CA ARG A 113 2.08 9.50 -9.26
C ARG A 113 2.58 10.54 -10.27
N SER A 114 1.85 10.74 -11.37
CA SER A 114 2.23 11.72 -12.40
C SER A 114 2.33 13.13 -11.83
N ARG A 115 1.33 13.55 -11.04
CA ARG A 115 1.33 14.87 -10.38
C ARG A 115 2.50 15.03 -9.43
N LEU A 116 2.82 14.02 -8.62
CA LEU A 116 3.97 14.05 -7.73
C LEU A 116 5.27 14.17 -8.52
N ILE A 117 5.45 13.36 -9.58
CA ILE A 117 6.64 13.42 -10.43
C ILE A 117 6.78 14.82 -11.03
N GLU A 118 5.71 15.40 -11.56
CA GLU A 118 5.71 16.75 -12.12
C GLU A 118 6.14 17.80 -11.07
N GLN A 119 5.57 17.73 -9.87
CA GLN A 119 5.95 18.62 -8.76
C GLN A 119 7.45 18.50 -8.41
N TYR A 120 7.98 17.28 -8.32
CA TYR A 120 9.41 17.09 -8.04
C TYR A 120 10.30 17.51 -9.21
N CYS A 121 9.87 17.34 -10.46
CA CYS A 121 10.58 17.87 -11.62
C CYS A 121 10.68 19.40 -11.52
N GLN A 122 9.59 20.10 -11.18
CA GLN A 122 9.58 21.55 -10.99
C GLN A 122 10.48 21.98 -9.83
N GLU A 123 10.45 21.26 -8.70
CA GLU A 123 11.33 21.52 -7.55
C GLU A 123 12.80 21.37 -7.94
N VAL A 124 13.16 20.30 -8.65
CA VAL A 124 14.51 20.06 -9.18
C VAL A 124 14.96 21.19 -10.09
N GLN A 125 14.12 21.61 -11.03
CA GLN A 125 14.45 22.69 -11.96
C GLN A 125 14.73 23.99 -11.20
N ARG A 126 13.86 24.36 -10.25
CA ARG A 126 14.04 25.56 -9.42
C ARG A 126 15.33 25.52 -8.63
N VAL A 127 15.62 24.40 -7.96
CA VAL A 127 16.84 24.24 -7.16
C VAL A 127 18.10 24.27 -8.04
N ALA A 128 18.05 23.66 -9.23
CA ALA A 128 19.16 23.68 -10.17
C ALA A 128 19.47 25.10 -10.66
N LEU A 129 18.45 25.88 -11.02
CA LEU A 129 18.60 27.28 -11.42
C LEU A 129 19.14 28.15 -10.27
N GLN A 130 18.68 27.89 -9.04
CA GLN A 130 19.19 28.60 -7.86
C GLN A 130 20.69 28.34 -7.64
N ILE A 131 21.12 27.08 -7.70
CA ILE A 131 22.54 26.72 -7.57
C ILE A 131 23.37 27.39 -8.68
N TYR A 132 22.84 27.43 -9.91
CA TYR A 132 23.51 28.11 -11.01
C TYR A 132 23.63 29.62 -10.80
N ALA A 133 22.58 30.27 -10.30
CA ALA A 133 22.60 31.69 -9.97
C ALA A 133 23.59 32.04 -8.86
N GLU A 134 23.87 31.09 -7.95
CA GLU A 134 24.93 31.20 -6.94
C GLU A 134 26.35 31.02 -7.51
N GLY A 135 26.48 30.80 -8.83
CA GLY A 135 27.76 30.60 -9.52
C GLY A 135 28.28 29.16 -9.47
N GLU A 136 27.48 28.22 -8.95
CA GLU A 136 27.85 26.82 -8.84
C GLU A 136 27.25 25.96 -9.96
N ASN A 137 27.96 24.91 -10.39
CA ASN A 137 27.40 23.93 -11.33
C ASN A 137 26.34 23.04 -10.62
N PRO A 138 25.07 23.00 -11.11
CA PRO A 138 24.01 22.15 -10.57
C PRO A 138 24.22 20.67 -10.90
N THR A 139 25.03 20.00 -10.08
CA THR A 139 25.24 18.53 -10.13
C THR A 139 24.17 17.78 -9.34
N ARG A 140 23.98 16.49 -9.66
CA ARG A 140 22.99 15.64 -8.97
C ARG A 140 23.15 15.65 -7.44
N SER A 141 24.38 15.55 -6.94
CA SER A 141 24.65 15.57 -5.49
C SER A 141 24.29 16.91 -4.84
N ARG A 142 24.59 18.03 -5.51
CA ARG A 142 24.27 19.37 -5.00
C ARG A 142 22.77 19.63 -4.97
N VAL A 143 22.09 19.32 -6.07
CA VAL A 143 20.62 19.46 -6.15
C VAL A 143 19.94 18.55 -5.14
N SER A 144 20.37 17.28 -5.03
CA SER A 144 19.83 16.33 -4.06
C SER A 144 19.99 16.78 -2.61
N SER A 145 21.03 17.55 -2.28
CA SER A 145 21.27 18.07 -0.93
C SER A 145 20.29 19.17 -0.53
N ARG A 146 19.63 19.80 -1.50
CA ARG A 146 18.70 20.93 -1.29
C ARG A 146 17.23 20.56 -1.58
N LEU A 147 16.95 19.31 -1.97
CA LEU A 147 15.58 18.83 -2.18
C LEU A 147 14.93 18.38 -0.88
N SER A 148 13.61 18.56 -0.79
CA SER A 148 12.81 18.08 0.32
C SER A 148 12.83 16.54 0.45
N LYS A 149 12.86 15.82 -0.69
CA LYS A 149 12.86 14.34 -0.72
C LYS A 149 13.82 13.79 -1.79
N PRO A 150 15.10 13.54 -1.45
CA PRO A 150 16.11 13.14 -2.42
C PRO A 150 15.87 11.76 -3.06
N ALA A 151 15.08 10.89 -2.43
CA ALA A 151 14.77 9.55 -2.95
C ALA A 151 14.08 9.56 -4.34
N TYR A 152 13.38 10.65 -4.69
CA TYR A 152 12.70 10.78 -5.99
C TYR A 152 13.65 10.93 -7.18
N PHE A 153 14.94 11.23 -6.97
CA PHE A 153 15.97 11.16 -8.02
C PHE A 153 16.20 9.76 -8.59
N ARG A 154 15.60 8.71 -8.01
CA ARG A 154 15.56 7.37 -8.60
C ARG A 154 14.56 7.29 -9.77
N ASP A 155 13.59 8.21 -9.84
CA ASP A 155 12.67 8.28 -10.95
C ASP A 155 13.37 8.88 -12.19
N LYS A 156 13.15 8.25 -13.35
CA LYS A 156 13.80 8.65 -14.61
C LYS A 156 13.38 10.05 -15.05
N ASN A 157 12.12 10.44 -14.82
CA ASN A 157 11.60 11.74 -15.24
C ASN A 157 12.21 12.88 -14.42
N VAL A 158 12.34 12.66 -13.11
CA VAL A 158 12.98 13.65 -12.20
C VAL A 158 14.46 13.82 -12.54
N CYS A 159 15.15 12.72 -12.85
CA CYS A 159 16.54 12.79 -13.32
C CYS A 159 16.66 13.53 -14.67
N ALA A 160 15.78 13.22 -15.62
CA ALA A 160 15.75 13.86 -16.93
C ALA A 160 15.49 15.38 -16.82
N ALA A 161 14.66 15.82 -15.86
CA ALA A 161 14.42 17.25 -15.62
C ALA A 161 15.72 18.00 -15.27
N LEU A 162 16.60 17.42 -14.44
CA LEU A 162 17.90 18.02 -14.14
C LEU A 162 18.82 18.06 -15.38
N LEU A 163 18.85 16.97 -16.16
CA LEU A 163 19.65 16.91 -17.37
C LEU A 163 19.21 17.95 -18.40
N ALA A 164 17.90 18.12 -18.59
CA ALA A 164 17.33 19.14 -19.48
C ALA A 164 17.79 20.56 -19.09
N ILE A 165 17.70 20.92 -17.81
CA ILE A 165 18.16 22.23 -17.33
C ILE A 165 19.67 22.39 -17.52
N ARG A 166 20.47 21.37 -17.20
CA ARG A 166 21.92 21.43 -17.43
C ARG A 166 22.26 21.66 -18.89
N LYS A 167 21.51 21.04 -19.81
CA LYS A 167 21.65 21.23 -21.25
C LYS A 167 21.30 22.65 -21.69
N GLU A 168 20.19 23.19 -21.19
CA GLU A 168 19.77 24.57 -21.46
C GLU A 168 20.79 25.61 -20.97
N LEU A 169 21.45 25.32 -19.83
CA LEU A 169 22.50 26.17 -19.26
C LEU A 169 23.87 25.97 -19.95
N GLY A 170 23.99 25.09 -20.95
CA GLY A 170 25.26 24.80 -21.63
C GLY A 170 26.27 24.03 -20.76
N LEU A 171 25.79 23.33 -19.73
CA LEU A 171 26.60 22.60 -18.73
C LEU A 171 26.63 21.07 -18.97
N GLU A 172 26.35 20.64 -20.20
CA GLU A 172 26.55 19.24 -20.58
C GLU A 172 28.05 18.86 -20.49
N PRO A 173 28.38 17.61 -20.17
CA PRO A 173 29.69 17.06 -20.56
C PRO A 173 29.81 16.96 -22.09
#